data_AF-A0A7D4UC96-F1
#
_entry.id   AF-A0A7D4UC96-F1
#
_cell.length_a   1.000
_cell.length_b   1.000
_cell.length_c   1.000
_cell.angle_alpha   90.00
_cell.angle_beta   90.00
_cell.angle_gamma   90.00
#
_symmetry.space_group_name_H-M   'P 1'
#
loop_
_entity.id
_entity.type
_entity.pdbx_description
1 polymer ?
#
loop_
_entity_poly.entity_id
_entity_poly.type
_entity_poly.pdbx_seq_one_letter_code
_entity_poly.pdbx_strand_id
1 'polypeptide(L)'
;MEAIDIEKKQWWRKRRFHYNKGLVIAGITAFMLYAILGSLLIAPYDFDFEITLFTIVFQGIGYLFMMGVANLFYNLGYAIDKQYNTTNSEGFRISLYKKGYWFSFWLPFLIPVMVVIVYFVQYAGKPVPVILP
;
A
#
# COMPACT_ATOMS: atom_id res chain seq x y z
N MET A 1 -29.73 -21.19 -3.71
CA MET A 1 -28.89 -20.37 -2.79
C MET A 1 -27.43 -20.82 -2.80
N GLU A 2 -27.15 -22.13 -2.78
CA GLU A 2 -25.79 -22.70 -2.81
C GLU A 2 -25.01 -22.37 -4.10
N ALA A 3 -25.62 -22.49 -5.28
CA ALA A 3 -24.97 -22.18 -6.56
C ALA A 3 -24.47 -20.72 -6.65
N ILE A 4 -25.22 -19.78 -6.08
CA ILE A 4 -24.85 -18.35 -6.04
C ILE A 4 -23.64 -18.11 -5.12
N ASP A 5 -23.57 -18.78 -3.96
CA ASP A 5 -22.43 -18.66 -3.06
C ASP A 5 -21.16 -19.25 -3.69
N ILE A 6 -21.28 -20.37 -4.40
CA ILE A 6 -20.17 -20.98 -5.16
C ILE A 6 -19.67 -20.01 -6.24
N GLU A 7 -20.57 -19.38 -7.00
CA GLU A 7 -20.21 -18.41 -8.03
C GLU A 7 -19.45 -17.21 -7.44
N LYS A 8 -19.98 -16.60 -6.36
CA LYS A 8 -19.33 -15.49 -5.65
C LYS A 8 -17.94 -15.90 -5.18
N LYS A 9 -17.81 -17.05 -4.51
CA LYS A 9 -16.53 -17.55 -4.00
C LYS A 9 -15.51 -17.74 -5.13
N GLN A 10 -15.92 -18.31 -6.26
CA GLN A 10 -15.05 -18.48 -7.43
C GLN A 10 -14.63 -17.14 -8.03
N TRP A 11 -15.54 -16.17 -8.10
CA TRP A 11 -15.27 -14.84 -8.62
C TRP A 11 -14.17 -14.12 -7.82
N TRP A 12 -14.29 -14.14 -6.49
CA TRP A 12 -13.28 -13.56 -5.58
C TRP A 12 -11.97 -14.35 -5.59
N ARG A 13 -12.02 -15.68 -5.69
CA ARG A 13 -10.81 -16.51 -5.75
C ARG A 13 -9.98 -16.23 -7.00
N LYS A 14 -10.62 -16.13 -8.17
CA LYS A 14 -9.94 -15.85 -9.46
C LYS A 14 -9.20 -14.50 -9.47
N ARG A 15 -9.67 -13.52 -8.70
CA ARG A 15 -9.09 -12.16 -8.67
C ARG A 15 -8.05 -11.93 -7.57
N ARG A 16 -7.90 -12.87 -6.63
CA ARG A 16 -6.95 -12.73 -5.51
C ARG A 16 -5.51 -12.56 -5.97
N PHE A 17 -5.11 -13.30 -7.01
CA PHE A 17 -3.77 -13.18 -7.58
C PHE A 17 -3.52 -11.78 -8.15
N HIS A 18 -4.47 -11.22 -8.89
CA HIS A 18 -4.38 -9.87 -9.45
C HIS A 18 -4.31 -8.81 -8.35
N TYR A 19 -5.12 -8.96 -7.30
CA TYR A 19 -5.09 -8.10 -6.12
C TYR A 19 -3.70 -8.10 -5.47
N ASN A 20 -3.17 -9.28 -5.12
CA ASN A 20 -1.86 -9.40 -4.45
C ASN A 20 -0.70 -8.93 -5.35
N LYS A 21 -0.74 -9.24 -6.65
CA LYS A 21 0.26 -8.75 -7.60
C LYS A 21 0.28 -7.22 -7.65
N GLY A 22 -0.90 -6.60 -7.70
CA GLY A 22 -1.03 -5.14 -7.66
C GLY A 22 -0.44 -4.53 -6.40
N LEU A 23 -0.70 -5.14 -5.24
CA LEU A 23 -0.11 -4.68 -3.98
C LEU A 23 1.40 -4.80 -3.99
N VAL A 24 1.98 -5.95 -4.35
CA VAL A 24 3.44 -6.13 -4.44
C VAL A 24 4.09 -5.05 -5.31
N ILE A 25 3.50 -4.76 -6.46
CA ILE A 25 3.99 -3.67 -7.33
C ILE A 25 3.91 -2.33 -6.60
N ALA A 26 2.77 -2.00 -5.98
CA ALA A 26 2.61 -0.77 -5.21
C ALA A 26 3.64 -0.63 -4.08
N GLY A 27 3.89 -1.71 -3.33
CA GLY A 27 4.88 -1.73 -2.25
C GLY A 27 6.30 -1.45 -2.75
N ILE A 28 6.73 -2.14 -3.81
CA ILE A 28 8.06 -1.93 -4.41
C ILE A 28 8.18 -0.50 -4.95
N THR A 29 7.18 -0.01 -5.68
CA THR A 29 7.19 1.36 -6.21
C THR A 29 7.20 2.40 -5.10
N ALA A 30 6.39 2.23 -4.05
CA ALA A 30 6.37 3.14 -2.91
C ALA A 30 7.68 3.16 -2.15
N PHE A 31 8.33 2.00 -1.97
CA PHE A 31 9.66 1.92 -1.36
C PHE A 31 10.72 2.63 -2.21
N MET A 32 10.72 2.44 -3.54
CA MET A 32 11.64 3.18 -4.42
C MET A 32 11.42 4.68 -4.33
N LEU A 33 10.16 5.14 -4.31
CA LEU A 33 9.85 6.56 -4.14
C LEU A 33 10.31 7.08 -2.78
N TYR A 34 10.08 6.33 -1.71
CA TYR A 34 10.58 6.67 -0.38
C TYR A 34 12.10 6.82 -0.38
N ALA A 35 12.83 5.88 -0.97
CA ALA A 35 14.29 5.93 -1.01
C ALA A 35 14.79 7.14 -1.79
N ILE A 36 14.25 7.38 -2.99
CA ILE A 36 14.63 8.52 -3.83
C ILE A 36 14.29 9.84 -3.14
N LEU A 37 13.06 10.01 -2.64
CA LEU A 37 12.62 11.25 -2.00
C LEU A 37 13.36 11.50 -0.68
N GLY A 38 13.60 10.46 0.12
CA GLY A 38 14.37 10.57 1.36
C GLY A 38 15.81 11.02 1.09
N SER A 39 16.48 10.40 0.11
CA SER A 39 17.84 10.79 -0.27
C SER A 39 17.93 12.20 -0.87
N LEU A 40 16.91 12.65 -1.62
CA LEU A 40 16.94 13.97 -2.26
C LEU A 40 16.47 15.11 -1.33
N LEU A 41 15.46 14.85 -0.51
CA LEU A 41 14.78 15.89 0.27
C LEU A 41 15.20 15.91 1.74
N ILE A 42 15.57 14.77 2.32
CA ILE A 42 15.84 14.64 3.76
C ILE A 42 17.34 14.54 4.04
N ALA A 43 18.04 13.64 3.35
CA ALA A 43 19.48 13.39 3.58
C ALA A 43 20.39 14.64 3.51
N PRO A 44 20.11 15.68 2.68
CA PRO A 44 20.92 16.89 2.71
C PRO A 44 20.83 17.67 4.04
N TYR A 45 19.74 17.52 4.79
CA TYR A 45 19.49 18.26 6.02
C TYR A 45 19.66 17.41 7.28
N ASP A 46 19.49 16.11 7.16
CA ASP A 46 19.57 15.13 8.24
C ASP A 46 20.63 14.07 7.91
N PHE A 47 21.81 14.23 8.51
CA PHE A 47 22.95 13.35 8.29
C PHE A 47 22.76 11.94 8.87
N ASP A 48 21.80 11.77 9.79
CA ASP A 48 21.46 10.47 10.35
C ASP A 48 20.46 9.70 9.45
N PHE A 49 19.97 10.32 8.37
CA PHE A 49 19.11 9.66 7.41
C PHE A 49 19.89 8.60 6.61
N GLU A 50 19.74 7.35 7.01
CA GLU A 50 20.36 6.22 6.34
C GLU A 50 19.35 5.13 5.96
N ILE A 51 19.50 4.62 4.73
CA ILE A 51 18.80 3.41 4.27
C ILE A 51 19.80 2.27 4.30
N THR A 52 19.85 1.56 5.43
CA THR A 52 20.74 0.43 5.66
C THR A 52 20.06 -0.88 5.27
N LEU A 53 20.85 -1.96 5.13
CA LEU A 53 20.29 -3.29 4.90
C LEU A 53 19.31 -3.70 6.02
N PHE A 54 19.58 -3.31 7.26
CA PHE A 54 18.70 -3.60 8.39
C PHE A 54 17.34 -2.90 8.23
N THR A 55 17.32 -1.61 7.87
CA THR A 55 16.05 -0.88 7.68
C THR A 55 15.26 -1.43 6.50
N ILE A 56 15.93 -1.84 5.41
CA ILE A 56 15.28 -2.49 4.26
C ILE A 56 14.62 -3.81 4.69
N VAL A 57 15.34 -4.68 5.40
CA VAL A 57 14.80 -5.98 5.85
C VAL A 57 13.63 -5.76 6.81
N PHE A 58 13.77 -4.86 7.77
CA PHE A 58 12.71 -4.56 8.74
C PHE A 58 11.45 -4.00 8.07
N GLN A 59 11.60 -3.06 7.13
CA GLN A 59 10.49 -2.54 6.33
C GLN A 59 9.87 -3.62 5.45
N GLY A 60 10.67 -4.52 4.88
CA GLY A 60 10.19 -5.67 4.11
C GLY A 60 9.31 -6.60 4.96
N ILE A 61 9.72 -6.90 6.20
CA ILE A 61 8.92 -7.69 7.15
C ILE A 61 7.61 -6.96 7.49
N GLY A 62 7.68 -5.66 7.81
CA GLY A 62 6.50 -4.84 8.08
C GLY A 62 5.55 -4.80 6.89
N TYR A 63 6.07 -4.72 5.67
CA TYR A 63 5.29 -4.76 4.44
C TYR A 63 4.60 -6.11 4.24
N LEU A 64 5.27 -7.24 4.49
CA LEU A 64 4.66 -8.57 4.43
C LEU A 64 3.55 -8.74 5.47
N PHE A 65 3.73 -8.19 6.67
CA PHE A 65 2.66 -8.15 7.67
C PHE A 65 1.44 -7.37 7.15
N MET A 66 1.66 -6.18 6.58
CA MET A 66 0.60 -5.36 6.00
C MET A 66 -0.08 -6.03 4.79
N MET A 67 0.65 -6.79 3.98
CA MET A 67 0.08 -7.65 2.93
C MET A 67 -0.88 -8.71 3.51
N GLY A 68 -0.54 -9.27 4.68
CA GLY A 68 -1.43 -10.14 5.44
C GLY A 68 -2.73 -9.44 5.83
N VAL A 69 -2.62 -8.24 6.41
CA VAL A 69 -3.78 -7.40 6.77
C VAL A 69 -4.64 -7.06 5.54
N ALA A 70 -4.02 -6.69 4.41
CA ALA A 70 -4.73 -6.43 3.16
C ALA A 70 -5.51 -7.67 2.67
N ASN A 71 -4.94 -8.87 2.83
CA ASN A 71 -5.64 -10.12 2.52
C ASN A 71 -6.83 -10.42 3.45
N LEU A 72 -6.81 -9.93 4.70
CA LEU A 72 -7.98 -9.98 5.58
C LEU A 72 -9.09 -9.07 5.07
N PHE A 73 -8.76 -7.82 4.68
CA PHE A 73 -9.72 -6.92 4.03
C PHE A 73 -10.28 -7.47 2.72
N TYR A 74 -9.46 -8.18 1.94
CA TYR A 74 -9.94 -8.87 0.75
C TYR A 74 -11.02 -9.92 1.08
N ASN A 75 -10.83 -10.69 2.16
CA ASN A 75 -11.82 -11.65 2.62
C ASN A 75 -13.11 -10.98 3.13
N LEU A 76 -12.99 -9.80 3.76
CA LEU A 76 -14.16 -9.00 4.14
C LEU A 76 -14.95 -8.54 2.91
N GLY A 77 -14.28 -8.24 1.79
CA GLY A 77 -14.94 -7.97 0.51
C GLY A 77 -15.86 -9.11 0.07
N TYR A 78 -15.41 -10.37 0.19
CA TYR A 78 -16.26 -11.53 -0.05
C TYR A 78 -17.43 -11.64 0.94
N ALA A 79 -17.19 -11.39 2.23
CA ALA A 79 -18.25 -11.43 3.25
C ALA A 79 -19.36 -10.41 2.97
N ILE A 80 -18.98 -9.19 2.57
CA ILE A 80 -19.90 -8.11 2.18
C ILE A 80 -20.68 -8.51 0.92
N ASP A 81 -20.01 -9.07 -0.10
CA ASP A 81 -20.68 -9.57 -1.30
C ASP A 81 -21.66 -10.71 -0.98
N LYS A 82 -21.31 -11.61 -0.07
CA LYS A 82 -22.21 -12.67 0.37
C LYS A 82 -23.46 -12.11 1.05
N GLN A 83 -23.31 -11.13 1.94
CA GLN A 83 -24.39 -10.58 2.76
C GLN A 83 -25.29 -9.60 2.00
N TYR A 84 -24.72 -8.71 1.19
CA TYR A 84 -25.43 -7.56 0.63
C TYR A 84 -25.77 -7.69 -0.87
N ASN A 85 -25.09 -8.56 -1.62
CA ASN A 85 -25.36 -8.76 -3.04
C ASN A 85 -26.44 -9.84 -3.27
N THR A 86 -27.66 -9.60 -2.81
CA THR A 86 -28.75 -10.59 -2.86
C THR A 86 -29.20 -10.94 -4.28
N THR A 87 -29.09 -9.99 -5.21
CA THR A 87 -29.42 -10.17 -6.64
C THR A 87 -28.29 -10.79 -7.47
N ASN A 88 -27.18 -11.15 -6.82
CA ASN A 88 -26.00 -11.71 -7.48
C ASN A 88 -25.43 -10.82 -8.61
N SER A 89 -25.54 -9.50 -8.45
CA SER A 89 -25.07 -8.52 -9.43
C SER A 89 -23.55 -8.55 -9.56
N GLU A 90 -23.05 -8.77 -10.78
CA GLU A 90 -21.62 -8.65 -11.05
C GLU A 90 -21.13 -7.19 -10.89
N GLY A 91 -21.97 -6.21 -11.24
CA GLY A 91 -21.64 -4.79 -11.09
C GLY A 91 -21.33 -4.41 -9.64
N PHE A 92 -22.10 -4.97 -8.69
CA PHE A 92 -21.83 -4.80 -7.26
C PHE A 92 -20.46 -5.37 -6.88
N ARG A 93 -20.14 -6.60 -7.31
CA ARG A 93 -18.85 -7.26 -7.06
C ARG A 93 -17.68 -6.46 -7.61
N ILE A 94 -17.79 -5.99 -8.85
CA ILE A 94 -16.74 -5.18 -9.49
C ILE A 94 -16.50 -3.88 -8.72
N SER A 95 -17.56 -3.17 -8.34
CA SER A 95 -17.46 -1.91 -7.59
C SER A 95 -16.79 -2.13 -6.23
N LEU A 96 -17.23 -3.16 -5.49
CA LEU A 96 -16.68 -3.51 -4.19
C LEU A 96 -15.19 -3.90 -4.27
N TYR A 97 -14.84 -4.75 -5.24
CA TYR A 97 -13.45 -5.14 -5.50
C TYR A 97 -12.60 -3.91 -5.83
N LYS A 98 -13.05 -3.03 -6.74
CA LYS A 98 -12.28 -1.84 -7.14
C LYS A 98 -12.02 -0.92 -5.95
N LYS A 99 -13.01 -0.67 -5.10
CA LYS A 99 -12.84 0.17 -3.91
C LYS A 99 -11.81 -0.43 -2.95
N GLY A 100 -11.95 -1.72 -2.62
CA GLY A 100 -10.99 -2.41 -1.74
C GLY A 100 -9.59 -2.49 -2.33
N TYR A 101 -9.48 -2.78 -3.63
CA TYR A 101 -8.21 -2.80 -4.37
C TYR A 101 -7.52 -1.44 -4.33
N TRP A 102 -8.18 -0.37 -4.76
CA TRP A 102 -7.56 0.95 -4.81
C TRP A 102 -7.22 1.50 -3.43
N PHE A 103 -8.09 1.29 -2.44
CA PHE A 103 -7.77 1.64 -1.05
C PHE A 103 -6.46 0.98 -0.61
N SER A 104 -6.34 -0.34 -0.83
CA SER A 104 -5.16 -1.10 -0.43
C SER A 104 -3.92 -0.74 -1.26
N PHE A 105 -4.09 -0.47 -2.55
CA PHE A 105 -3.03 -0.11 -3.48
C PHE A 105 -2.39 1.25 -3.15
N TRP A 106 -3.18 2.20 -2.65
CA TRP A 106 -2.68 3.54 -2.29
C TRP A 106 -2.00 3.59 -0.92
N LEU A 107 -2.29 2.65 -0.01
CA LEU A 107 -1.72 2.65 1.35
C LEU A 107 -0.18 2.73 1.40
N PRO A 108 0.60 1.95 0.61
CA PRO A 108 2.05 2.05 0.63
C PRO A 108 2.58 3.44 0.28
N PHE A 109 1.86 4.18 -0.59
CA PHE A 109 2.26 5.53 -1.02
C PHE A 109 2.06 6.61 0.04
N LEU A 110 1.42 6.29 1.18
CA LEU A 110 1.38 7.22 2.31
C LEU A 110 2.78 7.54 2.83
N ILE A 111 3.71 6.59 2.79
CA ILE A 111 5.09 6.79 3.26
C ILE A 111 5.84 7.85 2.42
N PRO A 112 5.97 7.73 1.08
CA PRO A 112 6.61 8.77 0.28
C PRO A 112 5.86 10.11 0.35
N VAL A 113 4.53 10.13 0.47
CA VAL A 113 3.78 11.38 0.69
C VAL A 113 4.17 12.04 2.01
N MET A 114 4.31 11.25 3.09
CA MET A 114 4.76 11.75 4.39
C MET A 114 6.18 12.32 4.33
N VAL A 115 7.10 11.73 3.56
CA VAL A 115 8.45 12.29 3.34
C VAL A 115 8.37 13.70 2.75
N VAL A 116 7.52 13.90 1.74
CA VAL A 116 7.32 15.23 1.13
C VAL A 116 6.74 16.21 2.15
N ILE A 117 5.74 15.79 2.93
CA ILE A 117 5.15 16.63 3.97
C ILE A 117 6.21 17.03 5.01
N VAL A 118 6.99 16.07 5.50
CA VAL A 118 8.08 16.32 6.47
C VAL A 118 9.09 17.32 5.90
N TYR A 119 9.48 17.16 4.64
CA TYR A 119 10.36 18.12 3.97
C TYR A 119 9.80 19.55 4.01
N PHE A 120 8.55 19.73 3.60
CA PHE A 120 7.95 21.07 3.59
C PHE A 120 7.75 21.67 4.98
N VAL A 121 7.43 20.84 5.98
CA VAL A 121 7.21 21.31 7.36
C VAL A 121 8.53 21.64 8.06
N GLN A 122 9.58 20.85 7.83
CA GLN A 122 10.80 20.91 8.65
C GLN A 122 11.99 21.56 7.95
N TYR A 123 12.11 21.46 6.64
CA TYR A 123 13.33 21.80 5.91
C TYR A 123 13.13 22.87 4.84
N ALA A 124 11.94 22.96 4.23
CA ALA A 124 11.70 23.95 3.18
C ALA A 124 11.98 25.38 3.67
N GLY A 125 12.81 26.10 2.90
CA GLY A 125 13.23 27.47 3.21
C GLY A 125 14.41 27.57 4.19
N LYS A 126 14.88 26.45 4.76
CA LYS A 126 16.13 26.43 5.54
C LYS A 126 17.33 26.24 4.62
N PRO A 127 18.46 26.90 4.87
CA PRO A 127 19.69 26.58 4.16
C PRO A 127 20.14 25.18 4.54
N VAL A 128 20.72 24.47 3.57
CA VAL A 128 21.39 23.18 3.83
C VAL A 128 22.55 23.44 4.80
N PRO A 129 22.65 22.71 5.92
CA PRO A 129 23.71 22.91 6.89
C PRO A 129 25.09 22.67 6.24
N VAL A 130 25.98 23.66 6.34
CA VAL A 130 27.37 23.55 5.88
C VAL A 130 28.21 23.05 7.04
N ILE A 131 28.75 21.85 6.94
CA ILE A 131 29.73 21.34 7.91
C ILE A 131 31.06 22.01 7.58
N LEU A 132 31.53 22.89 8.47
CA LEU A 132 32.92 23.36 8.41
C LEU A 132 33.85 22.21 8.85
N PRO A 133 34.95 21.97 8.13
CA PRO A 133 35.89 20.89 8.43
C PRO A 133 36.56 21.04 9.80
#